data_AF-A0A1Y4MGD5-F1
#
_entry.id   AF-A0A1Y4MGD5-F1
#
_cell.length_a   1.000
_cell.length_b   1.000
_cell.length_c   1.000
_cell.angle_alpha   90.00
_cell.angle_beta   90.00
_cell.angle_gamma   90.00
#
_symmetry.space_group_name_H-M   'P 1'
#
loop_
_entity.id
_entity.type
_entity.pdbx_description
1 polymer ?
#
loop_
_entity_poly.entity_id
_entity_poly.type
_entity_poly.pdbx_seq_one_letter_code
_entity_poly.pdbx_strand_id
1 'polypeptide(L)'
;NGRTPSFMAFERFIKNDLTMSIDDIFIDINKIIEEDLDINVKILYIDGSKFEANANKMTFVWKKSSQKYYQNTWKKFIKLVKKLNRYFSREGIEVYYSLIKEPNIAYMLEIADRVEKYMEANNIEFVHGKGKKKSEIQKLYDELKEYAIRISKYIMHFDICGDRNSFSKTDPDATFMKMKYDYYNHTNVFKPGYNVQFGISDGFIRNVYLSSDCNDLPTYIPFMEKYYQAYGEYPEKTPADAGYGSYDNYMFCKKHEIDLYMKYSGYYKEQEKKTE
;
A
#
# COMPACT_ATOMS: atom_id res chain seq x y z
N ASN A 1 -4.01 -49.17 -16.54
CA ASN A 1 -3.50 -49.29 -15.15
C ASN A 1 -3.73 -47.98 -14.39
N GLY A 2 -4.97 -47.73 -13.95
CA GLY A 2 -5.40 -46.47 -13.31
C GLY A 2 -4.83 -46.24 -11.91
N ARG A 3 -3.51 -46.08 -11.82
CA ARG A 3 -2.85 -45.64 -10.60
C ARG A 3 -3.11 -44.15 -10.42
N THR A 4 -3.69 -43.78 -9.29
CA THR A 4 -3.85 -42.38 -8.89
C THR A 4 -2.65 -41.95 -8.04
N PRO A 5 -2.12 -40.73 -8.24
CA PRO A 5 -1.05 -40.23 -7.39
C PRO A 5 -1.52 -40.12 -5.94
N SER A 6 -0.64 -40.44 -4.99
CA SER A 6 -0.92 -40.24 -3.56
C SER A 6 -0.67 -38.79 -3.14
N PHE A 7 -1.22 -38.39 -1.98
CA PHE A 7 -0.92 -37.09 -1.37
C PHE A 7 0.59 -36.81 -1.28
N MET A 8 1.37 -37.81 -0.86
CA MET A 8 2.84 -37.73 -0.76
C MET A 8 3.55 -37.58 -2.13
N ALA A 9 2.91 -37.96 -3.23
CA ALA A 9 3.45 -37.73 -4.56
C ALA A 9 3.30 -36.25 -4.94
N PHE A 10 2.12 -35.65 -4.71
CA PHE A 10 1.90 -34.22 -4.92
C PHE A 10 2.77 -33.36 -4.00
N GLU A 11 2.90 -33.72 -2.73
CA GLU A 11 3.74 -32.97 -1.78
C GLU A 11 5.21 -32.96 -2.22
N ARG A 12 5.73 -34.12 -2.66
CA ARG A 12 7.10 -34.21 -3.18
C ARG A 12 7.29 -33.39 -4.46
N PHE A 13 6.33 -33.44 -5.37
CA PHE A 13 6.37 -32.64 -6.59
C PHE A 13 6.36 -31.14 -6.29
N ILE A 14 5.45 -30.69 -5.42
CA ILE A 14 5.36 -29.27 -5.01
C ILE A 14 6.66 -28.81 -4.34
N LYS A 15 7.24 -29.65 -3.47
CA LYS A 15 8.41 -29.27 -2.68
C LYS A 15 9.73 -29.33 -3.44
N ASN A 16 9.90 -30.35 -4.28
CA ASN A 16 11.20 -30.67 -4.89
C ASN A 16 11.29 -30.25 -6.35
N ASP A 17 10.17 -30.20 -7.06
CA ASP A 17 10.15 -30.00 -8.51
C ASP A 17 9.51 -28.63 -8.90
N LEU A 18 8.47 -28.16 -8.20
CA LEU A 18 7.87 -26.83 -8.37
C LEU A 18 8.58 -25.75 -7.53
N THR A 19 9.91 -25.65 -7.64
CA THR A 19 10.70 -24.67 -6.87
C THR A 19 10.77 -23.28 -7.50
N MET A 20 10.31 -23.15 -8.75
CA MET A 20 10.27 -21.90 -9.49
C MET A 20 9.13 -20.99 -9.01
N SER A 21 9.22 -19.69 -9.31
CA SER A 21 8.12 -18.79 -9.01
C SER A 21 6.92 -19.12 -9.91
N ILE A 22 5.71 -18.82 -9.43
CA ILE A 22 4.48 -19.00 -10.22
C ILE A 22 4.54 -18.16 -11.52
N ASP A 23 5.17 -16.98 -11.47
CA ASP A 23 5.37 -16.13 -12.65
C ASP A 23 6.27 -16.80 -13.69
N ASP A 24 7.38 -17.43 -13.27
CA ASP A 24 8.29 -18.11 -14.21
C ASP A 24 7.61 -19.33 -14.86
N ILE A 25 6.89 -20.13 -14.04
CA ILE A 25 6.12 -21.28 -14.54
C ILE A 25 5.05 -20.81 -15.53
N PHE A 26 4.38 -19.70 -15.25
CA PHE A 26 3.38 -19.12 -16.13
C PHE A 26 3.98 -18.67 -17.47
N ILE A 27 5.16 -18.06 -17.46
CA ILE A 27 5.86 -17.64 -18.69
C ILE A 27 6.30 -18.86 -19.50
N ASP A 28 6.87 -19.88 -18.86
CA ASP A 28 7.32 -21.10 -19.54
C ASP A 28 6.16 -21.85 -20.20
N ILE A 29 5.01 -21.96 -19.51
CA ILE A 29 3.80 -22.53 -20.10
C ILE A 29 3.36 -21.72 -21.33
N ASN A 30 3.39 -20.39 -21.26
CA ASN A 30 3.01 -19.54 -22.39
C ASN A 30 3.95 -19.71 -23.59
N LYS A 31 5.26 -19.90 -23.37
CA LYS A 31 6.24 -20.17 -24.43
C LYS A 31 5.97 -21.51 -25.11
N ILE A 32 5.68 -22.56 -24.35
CA ILE A 32 5.32 -23.87 -24.91
C ILE A 32 4.04 -23.78 -25.74
N ILE A 33 3.01 -23.07 -25.24
CA ILE A 33 1.75 -22.88 -25.98
C ILE A 33 2.01 -22.15 -27.31
N GLU A 34 2.88 -21.15 -27.33
CA GLU A 34 3.25 -20.40 -28.54
C GLU A 34 4.06 -21.25 -29.53
N GLU A 35 4.88 -22.18 -29.06
CA GLU A 35 5.60 -23.13 -29.92
C GLU A 35 4.66 -24.19 -30.54
N ASP A 36 3.68 -24.66 -29.77
CA ASP A 36 2.77 -25.73 -30.19
C ASP A 36 1.55 -25.24 -30.98
N LEU A 37 1.15 -23.97 -30.83
CA LEU A 37 -0.05 -23.39 -31.45
C LEU A 37 0.29 -22.13 -32.25
N ASP A 38 -0.35 -21.96 -33.41
CA ASP A 38 -0.25 -20.74 -34.22
C ASP A 38 -1.08 -19.61 -33.60
N ILE A 39 -0.48 -18.88 -32.66
CA ILE A 39 -1.09 -17.77 -31.91
C ILE A 39 -0.55 -16.44 -32.43
N ASN A 40 -1.45 -15.50 -32.68
CA ASN A 40 -1.09 -14.13 -33.03
C ASN A 40 -0.68 -13.32 -31.78
N VAL A 41 0.59 -13.43 -31.38
CA VAL A 41 1.16 -12.70 -30.24
C VAL A 41 1.40 -11.20 -30.50
N LYS A 42 1.25 -10.74 -31.75
CA LYS A 42 1.44 -9.33 -32.13
C LYS A 42 0.35 -8.42 -31.57
N ILE A 43 -0.82 -8.98 -31.24
CA ILE A 43 -1.93 -8.22 -30.67
C ILE A 43 -2.15 -8.69 -29.23
N LEU A 44 -2.05 -7.75 -28.29
CA LEU A 44 -2.28 -7.99 -26.87
C LEU A 44 -3.46 -7.14 -26.39
N TYR A 45 -4.60 -7.78 -26.16
CA TYR A 45 -5.77 -7.13 -25.59
C TYR A 45 -5.58 -6.96 -24.09
N ILE A 46 -5.71 -5.72 -23.59
CA ILE A 46 -5.50 -5.41 -22.18
C ILE A 46 -6.82 -5.03 -21.53
N ASP A 47 -7.15 -5.72 -20.43
CA ASP A 47 -8.29 -5.39 -19.58
C ASP A 47 -7.92 -5.46 -18.09
N GLY A 48 -8.56 -4.58 -17.32
CA GLY A 48 -8.33 -4.36 -15.90
C GLY A 48 -9.53 -4.75 -15.06
N SER A 49 -9.28 -5.51 -13.99
CA SER A 49 -10.32 -5.87 -13.03
C SER A 49 -9.83 -5.73 -11.60
N LYS A 50 -10.76 -5.40 -10.70
CA LYS A 50 -10.49 -5.21 -9.27
C LYS A 50 -10.93 -6.44 -8.51
N PHE A 51 -9.99 -7.02 -7.77
CA PHE A 51 -10.26 -8.17 -6.92
C PHE A 51 -10.23 -7.74 -5.45
N GLU A 52 -11.25 -8.16 -4.69
CA GLU A 52 -11.29 -7.94 -3.26
C GLU A 52 -10.21 -8.80 -2.60
N ALA A 53 -9.36 -8.18 -1.77
CA ALA A 53 -8.33 -8.88 -1.03
C ALA A 53 -8.98 -9.70 0.10
N ASN A 54 -8.36 -10.81 0.49
CA ASN A 54 -8.74 -11.56 1.69
C ASN A 54 -8.24 -10.83 2.95
N ALA A 55 -8.82 -9.66 3.21
CA ALA A 55 -8.43 -8.76 4.28
C ALA A 55 -9.65 -8.30 5.08
N ASN A 56 -9.43 -7.93 6.34
CA ASN A 56 -10.49 -7.43 7.19
C ASN A 56 -11.00 -6.07 6.68
N LYS A 57 -12.28 -6.05 6.30
CA LYS A 57 -12.97 -4.90 5.69
C LYS A 57 -13.04 -3.66 6.59
N MET A 58 -12.87 -3.84 7.90
CA MET A 58 -12.97 -2.77 8.91
C MET A 58 -11.62 -2.21 9.36
N THR A 59 -10.50 -2.76 8.89
CA THR A 59 -9.16 -2.36 9.34
C THR A 59 -8.47 -1.39 8.40
N PHE A 60 -9.17 -0.34 8.00
CA PHE A 60 -8.65 0.68 7.08
C PHE A 60 -7.67 1.65 7.74
N VAL A 61 -6.62 2.01 7.01
CA VAL A 61 -5.74 3.12 7.34
C VAL A 61 -5.60 4.03 6.12
N TRP A 62 -5.94 5.30 6.31
CA TRP A 62 -5.78 6.35 5.30
C TRP A 62 -4.54 7.19 5.59
N LYS A 63 -3.69 7.41 4.58
CA LYS A 63 -2.47 8.22 4.71
C LYS A 63 -2.79 9.64 5.19
N LYS A 64 -3.75 10.30 4.55
CA LYS A 64 -4.20 11.66 4.92
C LYS A 64 -4.70 11.76 6.36
N SER A 65 -5.46 10.77 6.83
CA SER A 65 -5.90 10.73 8.23
C SER A 65 -4.73 10.57 9.18
N SER A 66 -3.80 9.66 8.88
CA SER A 66 -2.58 9.46 9.68
C SER A 66 -1.73 10.74 9.75
N GLN A 67 -1.58 11.48 8.63
CA GLN A 67 -0.90 12.77 8.59
C GLN A 67 -1.58 13.81 9.50
N LYS A 68 -2.90 13.96 9.41
CA LYS A 68 -3.66 14.86 10.28
C LYS A 68 -3.48 14.53 11.75
N TYR A 69 -3.58 13.26 12.12
CA TYR A 69 -3.44 12.84 13.52
C TYR A 69 -2.00 12.94 14.03
N TYR A 70 -1.00 12.68 13.18
CA TYR A 70 0.40 12.91 13.48
C TYR A 70 0.66 14.38 13.82
N GLN A 71 0.26 15.31 12.94
CA GLN A 71 0.41 16.75 13.17
C GLN A 71 -0.30 17.23 14.45
N ASN A 72 -1.50 16.70 14.73
CA ASN A 72 -2.21 17.03 15.97
C ASN A 72 -1.50 16.48 17.22
N THR A 73 -0.89 15.29 17.12
CA THR A 73 -0.10 14.70 18.20
C THR A 73 1.18 15.50 18.44
N TRP A 74 1.84 15.95 17.38
CA TRP A 74 2.98 16.87 17.48
C TRP A 74 2.61 18.16 18.21
N LYS A 75 1.51 18.82 17.85
CA LYS A 75 1.03 20.03 18.57
C LYS A 75 0.81 19.77 20.06
N LYS A 76 0.31 18.58 20.44
CA LYS A 76 0.14 18.18 21.84
C LYS A 76 1.49 17.92 22.52
N PHE A 77 2.41 17.26 21.84
CA PHE A 77 3.78 17.03 22.32
C PHE A 77 4.52 18.35 22.61
N ILE A 78 4.46 19.35 21.73
CA ILE A 78 5.06 20.68 22.00
C ILE A 78 4.50 21.30 23.29
N LYS A 79 3.19 21.21 23.50
CA LYS A 79 2.57 21.71 24.74
C LYS A 79 3.05 20.94 25.96
N LEU A 80 3.26 19.62 25.85
CA LEU A 80 3.81 18.79 26.91
C LEU A 80 5.26 19.19 27.23
N VAL A 81 6.12 19.34 26.23
CA VAL A 81 7.50 19.80 26.41
C VAL A 81 7.55 21.16 27.12
N LYS A 82 6.64 22.08 26.77
CA LYS A 82 6.51 23.36 27.47
C LYS A 82 6.12 23.19 28.95
N LYS A 83 5.24 22.24 29.29
CA LYS A 83 4.89 21.92 30.69
C LYS A 83 6.09 21.32 31.43
N LEU A 84 6.81 20.39 30.80
CA LEU A 84 8.02 19.76 31.36
C LEU A 84 9.12 20.79 31.65
N ASN A 85 9.41 21.70 30.71
CA ASN A 85 10.39 22.77 30.93
C ASN A 85 10.00 23.67 32.11
N ARG A 86 8.71 24.01 32.25
CA ARG A 86 8.21 24.79 33.40
C ARG A 86 8.33 24.03 34.71
N TYR A 87 8.02 22.74 34.69
CA TYR A 87 8.17 21.87 35.85
C TYR A 87 9.64 21.83 36.29
N PHE A 88 10.56 21.48 35.40
CA PHE A 88 11.99 21.43 35.70
C PHE A 88 12.55 22.78 36.16
N SER A 89 12.14 23.88 35.54
CA SER A 89 12.53 25.23 36.00
C SER A 89 12.05 25.53 37.43
N ARG A 90 10.82 25.10 37.79
CA ARG A 90 10.27 25.30 39.14
C ARG A 90 11.00 24.48 40.19
N GLU A 91 11.42 23.27 39.83
CA GLU A 91 12.18 22.37 40.71
C GLU A 91 13.70 22.65 40.68
N GLY A 92 14.16 23.72 40.01
CA GLY A 92 15.57 24.13 39.99
C GLY A 92 16.49 23.27 39.13
N ILE A 93 15.95 22.56 38.15
CA ILE A 93 16.71 21.65 37.27
C ILE A 93 17.13 22.39 36.00
N GLU A 94 18.44 22.48 35.78
CA GLU A 94 19.03 23.09 34.58
C GLU A 94 18.89 22.20 33.34
N VAL A 95 17.66 22.07 32.85
CA VAL A 95 17.35 21.38 31.59
C VAL A 95 16.33 22.18 30.81
N TYR A 96 16.58 22.29 29.51
CA TYR A 96 15.63 22.91 28.58
C TYR A 96 15.49 22.07 27.32
N TYR A 97 14.27 21.65 27.03
CA TYR A 97 13.92 20.92 25.82
C TYR A 97 13.39 21.86 24.75
N SER A 98 13.89 21.70 23.53
CA SER A 98 13.47 22.52 22.38
C SER A 98 12.00 22.29 22.02
N LEU A 99 11.29 23.40 21.79
CA LEU A 99 9.88 23.43 21.35
C LEU A 99 9.70 23.33 19.83
N ILE A 100 10.78 23.55 19.07
CA ILE A 100 10.77 23.54 17.60
C ILE A 100 11.30 22.23 17.02
N LYS A 101 11.93 21.38 17.85
CA LYS A 101 12.47 20.09 17.44
C LYS A 101 11.32 19.16 17.05
N GLU A 102 11.45 18.54 15.88
CA GLU A 102 10.48 17.53 15.42
C GLU A 102 10.47 16.34 16.39
N PRO A 103 9.28 15.84 16.77
CA PRO A 103 9.17 14.67 17.61
C PRO A 103 9.70 13.44 16.88
N ASN A 104 10.81 12.91 17.38
CA ASN A 104 11.31 11.60 17.01
C ASN A 104 11.51 10.74 18.26
N ILE A 105 11.61 9.42 18.05
CA ILE A 105 11.68 8.44 19.14
C ILE A 105 12.88 8.71 20.05
N ALA A 106 14.06 8.99 19.47
CA ALA A 106 15.28 9.27 20.24
C ALA A 106 15.12 10.47 21.17
N TYR A 107 14.54 11.56 20.68
CA TYR A 107 14.30 12.76 21.47
C TYR A 107 13.29 12.54 22.59
N MET A 108 12.23 11.75 22.34
CA MET A 108 11.26 11.43 23.38
C MET A 108 11.85 10.50 24.45
N LEU A 109 12.71 9.56 24.06
CA LEU A 109 13.42 8.68 24.99
C LEU A 109 14.40 9.46 25.86
N GLU A 110 15.12 10.43 25.30
CA GLU A 110 15.98 11.35 26.04
C GLU A 110 15.21 12.09 27.14
N ILE A 111 14.04 12.64 26.81
CA ILE A 111 13.16 13.30 27.78
C ILE A 111 12.69 12.30 28.84
N ALA A 112 12.28 11.09 28.43
CA ALA A 112 11.77 10.06 29.32
C ALA A 112 12.83 9.61 30.34
N ASP A 113 14.04 9.28 29.89
CA ASP A 113 15.18 8.90 30.73
C ASP A 113 15.51 9.98 31.76
N ARG A 114 15.47 11.26 31.36
CA ARG A 114 15.70 12.35 32.30
C ARG A 114 14.59 12.47 33.35
N VAL A 115 13.33 12.27 32.97
CA VAL A 115 12.20 12.26 33.90
C VAL A 115 12.32 11.09 34.88
N GLU A 116 12.68 9.90 34.39
CA GLU A 116 12.90 8.71 35.23
C GLU A 116 14.03 8.94 36.25
N LYS A 117 15.19 9.43 35.81
CA LYS A 117 16.31 9.79 36.69
C LYS A 117 15.92 10.82 37.76
N TYR A 118 15.10 11.80 37.39
CA TYR A 118 14.59 12.77 38.36
C TYR A 118 13.67 12.11 39.39
N MET A 119 12.76 11.24 38.95
CA MET A 119 11.85 10.52 39.84
C MET A 119 12.62 9.61 40.79
N GLU A 120 13.63 8.89 40.30
CA GLU A 120 14.53 8.06 41.13
C GLU A 120 15.27 8.90 42.17
N ALA A 121 15.90 10.01 41.78
CA ALA A 121 16.65 10.88 42.68
C ALA A 121 15.78 11.50 43.79
N ASN A 122 14.47 11.64 43.56
CA ASN A 122 13.52 12.21 44.50
C ASN A 122 12.63 11.16 45.19
N ASN A 123 12.95 9.87 45.04
CA ASN A 123 12.17 8.74 45.58
C ASN A 123 10.66 8.81 45.21
N ILE A 124 10.36 9.24 43.99
CA ILE A 124 8.99 9.31 43.47
C ILE A 124 8.67 7.99 42.73
N GLU A 125 7.84 7.15 43.34
CA GLU A 125 7.43 5.89 42.73
C GLU A 125 6.29 6.04 41.71
N PHE A 126 6.31 5.18 40.69
CA PHE A 126 5.19 5.04 39.75
C PHE A 126 3.99 4.37 40.42
N VAL A 127 2.90 5.10 40.55
CA VAL A 127 1.64 4.57 41.09
C VAL A 127 0.58 4.36 40.01
N HIS A 128 0.00 3.16 39.97
CA HIS A 128 -1.09 2.79 39.06
C HIS A 128 -2.25 2.17 39.85
N GLY A 129 -3.48 2.28 39.33
CA GLY A 129 -4.69 1.70 39.93
C GLY A 129 -5.64 2.71 40.60
N LYS A 130 -6.80 2.21 41.02
CA LYS A 130 -7.88 3.00 41.61
C LYS A 130 -7.50 3.43 43.04
N GLY A 131 -7.71 4.71 43.38
CA GLY A 131 -7.40 5.27 44.70
C GLY A 131 -5.96 5.76 44.89
N LYS A 132 -5.05 5.54 43.93
CA LYS A 132 -3.68 6.09 43.96
C LYS A 132 -3.59 7.43 43.24
N LYS A 133 -3.01 8.45 43.89
CA LYS A 133 -2.82 9.79 43.32
C LYS A 133 -1.45 9.89 42.65
N LYS A 134 -1.43 9.98 41.32
CA LYS A 134 -0.20 10.20 40.53
C LYS A 134 0.40 11.58 40.82
N SER A 135 1.73 11.64 40.92
CA SER A 135 2.47 12.90 40.99
C SER A 135 2.31 13.71 39.69
N GLU A 136 2.60 15.01 39.73
CA GLU A 136 2.55 15.85 38.53
C GLU A 136 3.52 15.34 37.46
N ILE A 137 4.75 15.01 37.86
CA ILE A 137 5.78 14.52 36.95
C ILE A 137 5.42 13.16 36.33
N GLN A 138 4.82 12.25 37.10
CA GLN A 138 4.34 10.97 36.56
C GLN A 138 3.25 11.17 35.50
N LYS A 139 2.35 12.15 35.68
CA LYS A 139 1.34 12.46 34.65
C LYS A 139 1.97 12.98 33.37
N LEU A 140 2.99 13.83 33.47
CA LEU A 140 3.73 14.33 32.31
C LEU A 140 4.49 13.20 31.59
N TYR A 141 5.07 12.27 32.34
CA TYR A 141 5.69 11.06 31.81
C TYR A 141 4.69 10.15 31.07
N ASP A 142 3.52 9.89 31.68
CA ASP A 142 2.47 9.08 31.06
C ASP A 142 1.96 9.75 29.76
N GLU A 143 1.77 11.07 29.74
CA GLU A 143 1.43 11.84 28.53
C GLU A 143 2.53 11.69 27.45
N LEU A 144 3.80 11.76 27.84
CA LEU A 144 4.94 11.58 26.93
C LEU A 144 4.91 10.20 26.28
N LYS A 145 4.73 9.16 27.09
CA LYS A 145 4.63 7.77 26.63
C LYS A 145 3.46 7.58 25.67
N GLU A 146 2.28 8.14 25.96
CA GLU A 146 1.13 8.08 25.06
C GLU A 146 1.45 8.71 23.69
N TYR A 147 2.06 9.90 23.68
CA TYR A 147 2.41 10.58 22.43
C TYR A 147 3.51 9.84 21.66
N ALA A 148 4.49 9.26 22.35
CA ALA A 148 5.54 8.45 21.73
C ALA A 148 4.97 7.22 21.00
N ILE A 149 4.06 6.48 21.64
CA ILE A 149 3.39 5.33 21.03
C ILE A 149 2.61 5.78 19.78
N ARG A 150 1.87 6.88 19.87
CA ARG A 150 1.05 7.39 18.77
C ARG A 150 1.91 7.88 17.60
N ILE A 151 3.00 8.59 17.87
CA ILE A 151 3.92 9.06 16.83
C ILE A 151 4.61 7.90 16.13
N SER A 152 5.11 6.92 16.90
CA SER A 152 5.70 5.69 16.34
C SER A 152 4.69 4.95 15.44
N LYS A 153 3.44 4.83 15.88
CA LYS A 153 2.36 4.25 15.07
C LYS A 153 2.17 4.97 13.74
N TYR A 154 2.12 6.30 13.72
CA TYR A 154 1.93 7.03 12.47
C TYR A 154 3.15 6.95 11.54
N ILE A 155 4.37 6.91 12.10
CA ILE A 155 5.58 6.67 11.32
C ILE A 155 5.51 5.30 10.63
N MET A 156 5.14 4.24 11.36
CA MET A 156 4.91 2.91 10.77
C MET A 156 3.81 2.94 9.70
N HIS A 157 2.73 3.69 9.90
CA HIS A 157 1.71 3.84 8.87
C HIS A 157 2.25 4.52 7.59
N PHE A 158 3.14 5.51 7.71
CA PHE A 158 3.73 6.17 6.55
C PHE A 158 4.67 5.25 5.79
N ASP A 159 5.48 4.48 6.52
CA ASP A 159 6.39 3.48 5.97
C ASP A 159 5.64 2.39 5.20
N ILE A 160 4.66 1.73 5.84
CA ILE A 160 3.83 0.69 5.22
C ILE A 160 3.09 1.24 3.99
N CYS A 161 2.51 2.44 4.09
CA CYS A 161 1.72 2.99 3.00
C CYS A 161 2.58 3.37 1.78
N GLY A 162 3.85 3.74 1.98
CA GLY A 162 4.73 4.22 0.91
C GLY A 162 4.06 5.35 0.12
N ASP A 163 4.06 5.24 -1.21
CA ASP A 163 3.44 6.20 -2.12
C ASP A 163 1.91 6.08 -2.22
N ARG A 164 1.35 4.97 -1.75
CA ARG A 164 -0.09 4.69 -1.80
C ARG A 164 -0.86 5.64 -0.87
N ASN A 165 -2.18 5.71 -1.06
CA ASN A 165 -3.06 6.57 -0.26
C ASN A 165 -3.71 5.87 0.95
N SER A 166 -3.71 4.53 0.96
CA SER A 166 -4.33 3.72 2.01
C SER A 166 -3.73 2.32 2.03
N PHE A 167 -3.94 1.60 3.13
CA PHE A 167 -3.63 0.18 3.24
C PHE A 167 -4.57 -0.52 4.24
N SER A 168 -4.67 -1.85 4.18
CA SER A 168 -5.34 -2.65 5.20
C SER A 168 -4.36 -3.12 6.27
N LYS A 169 -4.75 -3.12 7.55
CA LYS A 169 -3.87 -3.62 8.63
C LYS A 169 -3.63 -5.13 8.58
N THR A 170 -4.52 -5.88 7.93
CA THR A 170 -4.45 -7.34 7.83
C THR A 170 -3.81 -7.81 6.53
N ASP A 171 -3.82 -6.97 5.51
CA ASP A 171 -3.09 -7.14 4.26
C ASP A 171 -2.48 -5.78 3.88
N PRO A 172 -1.23 -5.51 4.31
CA PRO A 172 -0.58 -4.22 4.09
C PRO A 172 -0.40 -3.85 2.61
N ASP A 173 -0.42 -4.80 1.68
CA ASP A 173 -0.21 -4.57 0.25
C ASP A 173 -1.52 -4.22 -0.48
N ALA A 174 -2.66 -4.59 0.08
CA ALA A 174 -3.98 -4.22 -0.41
C ALA A 174 -4.31 -2.75 -0.14
N THR A 175 -4.91 -2.09 -1.12
CA THR A 175 -5.38 -0.70 -1.02
C THR A 175 -6.89 -0.62 -1.07
N PHE A 176 -7.45 0.44 -0.49
CA PHE A 176 -8.89 0.65 -0.51
C PHE A 176 -9.33 1.20 -1.85
N MET A 177 -9.97 0.35 -2.65
CA MET A 177 -10.44 0.67 -3.99
C MET A 177 -11.96 0.74 -4.04
N LYS A 178 -12.48 1.57 -4.95
CA LYS A 178 -13.89 1.52 -5.32
C LYS A 178 -14.09 0.29 -6.21
N MET A 179 -14.80 -0.70 -5.69
CA MET A 179 -15.14 -1.91 -6.44
C MET A 179 -16.20 -1.62 -7.51
N LYS A 180 -16.26 -2.46 -8.55
CA LYS A 180 -17.38 -2.45 -9.51
C LYS A 180 -18.69 -2.68 -8.72
N TYR A 181 -19.72 -1.88 -9.00
CA TYR A 181 -20.98 -1.87 -8.26
C TYR A 181 -21.63 -3.26 -8.31
N ASP A 182 -21.89 -3.86 -7.14
CA ASP A 182 -22.75 -5.03 -7.05
C ASP A 182 -24.20 -4.54 -6.96
N TYR A 183 -24.98 -4.86 -8.00
CA TYR A 183 -26.37 -4.46 -8.17
C TYR A 183 -27.25 -4.75 -6.94
N TYR A 184 -26.91 -5.79 -6.18
CA TYR A 184 -27.65 -6.23 -5.00
C TYR A 184 -27.21 -5.55 -3.70
N ASN A 185 -26.02 -4.96 -3.65
CA ASN A 185 -25.40 -4.55 -2.37
C ASN A 185 -25.47 -3.04 -2.08
N HIS A 186 -26.04 -2.21 -2.97
CA HIS A 186 -26.34 -0.77 -2.78
C HIS A 186 -25.25 0.07 -2.08
N THR A 187 -23.99 -0.35 -2.11
CA THR A 187 -22.95 0.25 -1.28
C THR A 187 -21.81 0.71 -2.16
N ASN A 188 -21.66 2.03 -2.26
CA ASN A 188 -20.43 2.72 -2.70
C ASN A 188 -19.30 2.51 -1.67
N VAL A 189 -19.05 1.26 -1.25
CA VAL A 189 -18.11 0.93 -0.18
C VAL A 189 -16.75 0.61 -0.78
N PHE A 190 -15.75 1.35 -0.32
CA PHE A 190 -14.35 1.02 -0.56
C PHE A 190 -14.02 -0.30 0.12
N LYS A 191 -13.37 -1.20 -0.60
CA LYS A 191 -12.89 -2.46 -0.07
C LYS A 191 -11.40 -2.59 -0.30
N PRO A 192 -10.66 -3.28 0.59
CA PRO A 192 -9.28 -3.62 0.31
C PRO A 192 -9.24 -4.52 -0.93
N GLY A 193 -8.36 -4.21 -1.87
CA GLY A 193 -8.27 -4.96 -3.11
C GLY A 193 -7.00 -4.65 -3.88
N TYR A 194 -6.89 -5.38 -4.98
CA TYR A 194 -5.84 -5.25 -5.97
C TYR A 194 -6.46 -4.98 -7.33
N ASN A 195 -5.76 -4.18 -8.11
CA ASN A 195 -6.07 -3.94 -9.50
C ASN A 195 -5.22 -4.88 -10.35
N VAL A 196 -5.87 -5.83 -11.02
CA VAL A 196 -5.21 -6.88 -11.78
C VAL A 196 -5.45 -6.62 -13.26
N GLN A 197 -4.36 -6.59 -14.01
CA GLN A 197 -4.32 -6.36 -15.44
C GLN A 197 -4.04 -7.68 -16.15
N PHE A 198 -4.81 -7.98 -17.18
CA PHE A 198 -4.63 -9.17 -18.00
C PHE A 198 -4.28 -8.76 -19.43
N GLY A 199 -3.30 -9.44 -20.01
CA GLY A 199 -2.99 -9.39 -21.43
C GLY A 199 -3.40 -10.67 -22.10
N ILE A 200 -4.22 -10.58 -23.15
CA ILE A 200 -4.78 -11.73 -23.84
C ILE A 200 -4.41 -11.66 -25.33
N SER A 201 -3.94 -12.78 -25.89
CA SER A 201 -3.71 -12.96 -27.33
C SER A 201 -4.39 -14.27 -27.77
N ASP A 202 -5.24 -14.21 -28.78
CA ASP A 202 -6.07 -15.31 -29.30
C ASP A 202 -6.72 -16.23 -28.23
N GLY A 203 -7.18 -15.62 -27.14
CA GLY A 203 -7.87 -16.33 -26.05
C GLY A 203 -6.94 -16.87 -24.95
N PHE A 204 -5.63 -16.73 -25.09
CA PHE A 204 -4.65 -17.11 -24.07
C PHE A 204 -4.21 -15.91 -23.23
N ILE A 205 -4.14 -16.09 -21.91
CA ILE A 205 -3.61 -15.09 -21.00
C ILE A 205 -2.08 -15.14 -21.09
N ARG A 206 -1.49 -14.10 -21.67
CA ARG A 206 -0.05 -13.97 -21.94
C ARG A 206 0.69 -13.21 -20.84
N ASN A 207 0.01 -12.30 -20.15
CA ASN A 207 0.63 -11.51 -19.10
C ASN A 207 -0.39 -11.15 -18.03
N VAL A 208 0.06 -11.12 -16.77
CA VAL A 208 -0.74 -10.72 -15.63
C VAL A 208 0.08 -9.78 -14.77
N TYR A 209 -0.46 -8.61 -14.46
CA TYR A 209 0.17 -7.65 -13.57
C TYR A 209 -0.76 -7.30 -12.42
N LEU A 210 -0.26 -7.42 -11.20
CA LEU A 210 -0.96 -7.05 -9.99
C LEU A 210 -0.45 -5.69 -9.53
N SER A 211 -1.36 -4.74 -9.35
CA SER A 211 -1.07 -3.41 -8.84
C SER A 211 -1.95 -3.07 -7.63
N SER A 212 -1.37 -2.28 -6.74
CA SER A 212 -2.08 -1.65 -5.63
C SER A 212 -2.71 -0.31 -6.03
N ASP A 213 -2.61 0.12 -7.29
CA ASP A 213 -3.19 1.37 -7.78
C ASP A 213 -4.68 1.24 -8.07
N CYS A 214 -5.45 2.23 -7.63
CA CYS A 214 -6.91 2.24 -7.82
C CYS A 214 -7.36 2.47 -9.28
N ASN A 215 -6.46 3.00 -10.12
CA ASN A 215 -6.71 3.38 -11.50
C ASN A 215 -5.83 2.54 -12.44
N ASP A 216 -6.29 2.33 -13.66
CA ASP A 216 -5.62 1.53 -14.69
C ASP A 216 -4.53 2.32 -15.43
N LEU A 217 -4.62 3.66 -15.43
CA LEU A 217 -3.65 4.54 -16.08
C LEU A 217 -2.17 4.26 -15.70
N PRO A 218 -1.78 4.23 -14.41
CA PRO A 218 -0.39 4.00 -14.03
C PRO A 218 0.07 2.55 -14.22
N THR A 219 -0.84 1.60 -14.47
CA THR A 219 -0.49 0.18 -14.55
C THR A 219 -0.01 -0.25 -15.93
N TYR A 220 -0.30 0.54 -16.98
CA TYR A 220 0.06 0.21 -18.36
C TYR A 220 1.57 0.02 -18.57
N ILE A 221 2.39 1.01 -18.22
CA ILE A 221 3.84 0.96 -18.45
C ILE A 221 4.48 -0.22 -17.69
N PRO A 222 4.25 -0.39 -16.36
CA PRO A 222 4.77 -1.56 -15.65
C PRO A 222 4.29 -2.90 -16.22
N PHE A 223 3.03 -2.98 -16.67
CA PHE A 223 2.48 -4.17 -17.31
C PHE A 223 3.23 -4.51 -18.61
N MET A 224 3.50 -3.51 -19.45
CA MET A 224 4.25 -3.69 -20.71
C MET A 224 5.72 -4.01 -20.45
N GLU A 225 6.34 -3.41 -19.45
CA GLU A 225 7.71 -3.76 -19.05
C GLU A 225 7.81 -5.21 -18.56
N LYS A 226 6.84 -5.70 -17.78
CA LYS A 226 6.76 -7.12 -17.40
C LYS A 226 6.63 -8.03 -18.64
N TYR A 227 5.82 -7.63 -19.62
CA TYR A 227 5.70 -8.37 -20.89
C TYR A 227 7.05 -8.46 -21.62
N TYR A 228 7.76 -7.34 -21.73
CA TYR A 228 9.08 -7.30 -22.38
C TYR A 228 10.11 -8.16 -21.64
N GLN A 229 10.10 -8.17 -20.31
CA GLN A 229 10.98 -9.04 -19.53
C GLN A 229 10.69 -10.53 -19.77
N ALA A 230 9.43 -10.90 -19.98
CA ALA A 230 9.02 -12.29 -20.21
C ALA A 230 9.37 -12.81 -21.62
N TYR A 231 9.16 -11.98 -22.65
CA TYR A 231 9.21 -12.40 -24.06
C TYR A 231 10.33 -11.75 -24.88
N GLY A 232 10.99 -10.71 -24.37
CA GLY A 232 12.09 -10.01 -25.04
C GLY A 232 11.67 -8.98 -26.10
N GLU A 233 10.37 -8.84 -26.34
CA GLU A 233 9.79 -7.91 -27.31
C GLU A 233 8.45 -7.34 -26.83
N TYR A 234 8.00 -6.27 -27.47
CA TYR A 234 6.67 -5.69 -27.25
C TYR A 234 5.70 -6.16 -28.34
N PRO A 235 4.40 -6.32 -28.05
CA PRO A 235 3.39 -6.56 -29.08
C PRO A 235 3.26 -5.34 -30.00
N GLU A 236 2.97 -5.57 -31.27
CA GLU A 236 2.74 -4.51 -32.26
C GLU A 236 1.50 -3.67 -31.92
N LYS A 237 0.46 -4.29 -31.32
CA LYS A 237 -0.82 -3.64 -31.02
C LYS A 237 -1.29 -3.97 -29.62
N THR A 238 -1.70 -2.93 -28.88
CA THR A 238 -2.31 -3.10 -27.55
C THR A 238 -3.68 -2.43 -27.46
N PRO A 239 -4.75 -3.05 -28.00
CA PRO A 239 -6.10 -2.56 -27.77
C PRO A 239 -6.42 -2.58 -26.27
N ALA A 240 -6.75 -1.42 -25.72
CA ALA A 240 -7.11 -1.26 -24.31
C ALA A 240 -8.19 -0.19 -24.14
N ASP A 241 -8.87 -0.24 -23.00
CA ASP A 241 -9.93 0.71 -22.66
C ASP A 241 -9.42 2.16 -22.49
N ALA A 242 -10.35 3.11 -22.54
CA ALA A 242 -10.02 4.53 -22.38
C ALA A 242 -9.38 4.88 -21.02
N GLY A 243 -9.49 3.98 -20.02
CA GLY A 243 -8.87 4.13 -18.71
C GLY A 243 -7.34 4.15 -18.74
N TYR A 244 -6.72 3.57 -19.77
CA TYR A 244 -5.27 3.59 -19.97
C TYR A 244 -4.80 4.79 -20.80
N GLY A 245 -5.71 5.56 -21.40
CA GLY A 245 -5.35 6.66 -22.28
C GLY A 245 -4.73 7.85 -21.55
N SER A 246 -3.42 8.02 -21.68
CA SER A 246 -2.66 9.13 -21.09
C SER A 246 -1.50 9.55 -21.99
N TYR A 247 -1.04 10.81 -21.85
CA TYR A 247 0.11 11.31 -22.61
C TYR A 247 1.34 10.42 -22.44
N ASP A 248 1.64 10.03 -21.19
CA ASP A 248 2.80 9.20 -20.88
C ASP A 248 2.69 7.81 -21.54
N ASN A 249 1.51 7.19 -21.49
CA ASN A 249 1.28 5.90 -22.11
C ASN A 249 1.35 5.99 -23.65
N TYR A 250 0.86 7.06 -24.26
CA TYR A 250 0.99 7.27 -25.70
C TYR A 250 2.45 7.50 -26.14
N MET A 251 3.20 8.27 -25.35
CA MET A 251 4.62 8.49 -25.61
C MET A 251 5.42 7.18 -25.45
N PHE A 252 5.05 6.34 -24.48
CA PHE A 252 5.61 5.00 -24.33
C PHE A 252 5.36 4.15 -25.58
N CYS A 253 4.10 4.03 -26.03
CA CYS A 253 3.76 3.28 -27.25
C CYS A 253 4.57 3.77 -28.47
N LYS A 254 4.61 5.09 -28.68
CA LYS A 254 5.35 5.68 -29.80
C LYS A 254 6.85 5.40 -29.74
N LYS A 255 7.45 5.44 -28.54
CA LYS A 255 8.87 5.15 -28.34
C LYS A 255 9.22 3.69 -28.64
N HIS A 256 8.29 2.78 -28.36
CA HIS A 256 8.47 1.33 -28.51
C HIS A 256 7.79 0.77 -29.78
N GLU A 257 7.42 1.63 -30.72
CA GLU A 257 6.81 1.27 -32.01
C GLU A 257 5.52 0.43 -31.88
N ILE A 258 4.77 0.63 -30.79
CA ILE A 258 3.45 0.03 -30.56
C ILE A 258 2.38 0.93 -31.18
N ASP A 259 1.49 0.35 -31.98
CA ASP A 259 0.39 1.08 -32.60
C ASP A 259 -0.57 1.67 -31.56
N LEU A 260 -0.93 2.94 -31.76
CA LEU A 260 -1.81 3.69 -30.88
C LEU A 260 -3.28 3.30 -31.08
N TYR A 261 -3.71 2.22 -30.42
CA TYR A 261 -5.11 1.79 -30.38
C TYR A 261 -5.87 2.25 -29.12
N MET A 262 -5.17 2.75 -28.11
CA MET A 262 -5.77 3.20 -26.85
C MET A 262 -6.58 4.49 -27.03
N LYS A 263 -7.85 4.45 -26.61
CA LYS A 263 -8.74 5.63 -26.63
C LYS A 263 -8.33 6.63 -25.55
N TYR A 264 -8.50 7.93 -25.79
CA TYR A 264 -8.27 8.94 -24.76
C TYR A 264 -9.45 9.04 -23.80
N SER A 265 -9.16 9.45 -22.57
CA SER A 265 -10.17 9.73 -21.57
C SER A 265 -11.11 10.83 -22.06
N GLY A 266 -12.37 10.48 -22.31
CA GLY A 266 -13.39 11.41 -22.83
C GLY A 266 -13.85 11.13 -24.26
N TYR A 267 -13.18 10.22 -24.99
CA TYR A 267 -13.56 9.84 -26.36
C TYR A 267 -15.05 9.53 -26.53
N TYR A 268 -15.63 8.75 -25.61
CA TYR A 268 -17.06 8.43 -25.63
C TYR A 268 -17.97 9.61 -25.25
N LYS A 269 -17.52 10.49 -24.33
CA LYS A 269 -18.29 11.68 -23.92
C LYS A 269 -18.41 12.71 -25.03
N GLU A 270 -17.44 12.77 -25.93
CA GLU A 270 -17.50 13.62 -27.12
C GLU A 270 -18.42 13.04 -28.21
N GLN A 271 -18.62 11.71 -28.21
CA GLN A 271 -19.56 11.04 -29.11
C GLN A 271 -21.01 11.09 -28.63
N GLU A 272 -21.24 11.26 -27.31
CA GLU A 272 -22.53 11.65 -26.75
C GLU A 272 -22.84 13.09 -27.18
N LYS A 273 -23.41 13.25 -28.38
CA LYS A 273 -23.89 14.54 -28.89
C LYS A 273 -24.72 15.27 -27.81
N LYS A 274 -24.45 16.56 -27.63
CA LYS A 274 -25.42 17.49 -27.04
C LYS A 274 -26.70 17.40 -27.86
N THR A 275 -27.73 16.79 -27.30
CA THR A 275 -29.11 17.05 -27.74
C THR A 275 -29.35 18.54 -27.47
N GLU A 276 -29.43 19.34 -28.53
CA GLU A 276 -29.94 20.72 -28.45
C GLU A 276 -31.38 20.74 -27.93
#